data_AF-A0A955BPJ5-F1
#
_entry.id   AF-A0A955BPJ5-F1
#
_cell.length_a   1.000
_cell.length_b   1.000
_cell.length_c   1.000
_cell.angle_alpha   90.00
_cell.angle_beta   90.00
_cell.angle_gamma   90.00
#
_symmetry.space_group_name_H-M   'P 1'
#
loop_
_entity.id
_entity.type
_entity.pdbx_description
1 polymer ?
#
loop_
_entity_poly.entity_id
_entity_poly.type
_entity_poly.pdbx_seq_one_letter_code
_entity_poly.pdbx_strand_id
1 'polypeptide(L)'
;MSQPVESILLPTPNFDEVPMVLFRRHIGLPARAELDEQLIALYDQAKTWYAEHGEPWTEARQVAIQRIVYDVIHLEPRLQLSSALFARGLARAEARAIVVVGVSAGAAVDKQIDSLWKSGRVDEAMFLNAYAIATVEHLRQAIGELLRSAFSESATTVLPHYSPGYEGWDLGDQSRLFQLLAEGRNGTALPIQLLPSGGLNPSKSTLAAFGLTQRTDFKEDLHQYWSCRSAPSATVRSCYSFPEKALMKWRDNRLQVTALPNQELLASFRFDGSTCTNMGAPLAFEYHVKLRREVTGEHRILSSACQPAQDHLGFQSMCAYLDKPDRFMEQLNCYQPLVSQPLSDSLTWQTPTSPAGCLCTRASQDHKWRIVFQTLHFALNNHE
;
A
#
# COMPACT_ATOMS: atom_id res chain seq x y z
N MET A 1 -3.25 -15.74 -29.43
CA MET A 1 -2.21 -16.76 -29.23
C MET A 1 -1.50 -16.41 -27.94
N SER A 2 -1.80 -17.14 -26.86
CA SER A 2 -1.18 -16.93 -25.55
C SER A 2 0.30 -17.33 -25.64
N GLN A 3 1.22 -16.43 -25.32
CA GLN A 3 2.60 -16.83 -25.07
C GLN A 3 2.62 -17.67 -23.79
N PRO A 4 3.37 -18.78 -23.76
CA PRO A 4 3.38 -19.68 -22.62
C PRO A 4 3.92 -19.00 -21.37
N VAL A 5 3.37 -19.39 -20.21
CA VAL A 5 3.94 -19.08 -18.89
C VAL A 5 5.32 -19.73 -18.82
N GLU A 6 6.39 -18.93 -18.77
CA GLU A 6 7.76 -19.42 -18.86
C GLU A 6 8.43 -19.36 -17.49
N SER A 7 9.02 -20.48 -17.07
CA SER A 7 9.90 -20.52 -15.90
C SER A 7 11.18 -19.77 -16.25
N ILE A 8 11.49 -18.70 -15.50
CA ILE A 8 12.78 -18.01 -15.66
C ILE A 8 13.77 -18.75 -14.77
N LEU A 9 14.62 -19.57 -15.39
CA LEU A 9 15.74 -20.19 -14.69
C LEU A 9 16.82 -19.12 -14.47
N LEU A 10 16.77 -18.48 -13.30
CA LEU A 10 17.87 -17.65 -12.81
C LEU A 10 18.74 -18.49 -11.88
N PRO A 11 20.08 -18.44 -12.03
CA PRO A 11 20.94 -19.04 -11.03
C PRO A 11 20.68 -18.35 -9.68
N THR A 12 20.79 -19.10 -8.59
CA THR A 12 20.89 -18.49 -7.27
C THR A 12 22.06 -17.51 -7.30
N PRO A 13 21.84 -16.22 -6.98
CA PRO A 13 22.92 -15.24 -6.97
C PRO A 13 24.06 -15.74 -6.08
N ASN A 14 25.27 -15.83 -6.64
CA ASN A 14 26.45 -16.05 -5.83
C ASN A 14 26.73 -14.76 -5.06
N PHE A 15 26.83 -14.83 -3.74
CA PHE A 15 27.24 -13.68 -2.93
C PHE A 15 28.28 -14.13 -1.91
N ASP A 16 29.44 -13.47 -1.93
CA ASP A 16 30.55 -13.79 -1.03
C ASP A 16 30.27 -13.32 0.40
N GLU A 17 29.55 -12.20 0.54
CA GLU A 17 29.25 -11.58 1.83
C GLU A 17 28.03 -10.67 1.75
N VAL A 18 27.22 -10.67 2.81
CA VAL A 18 26.13 -9.71 2.99
C VAL A 18 26.69 -8.29 3.18
N PRO A 19 26.17 -7.27 2.45
CA PRO A 19 26.58 -5.89 2.67
C PRO A 19 26.39 -5.45 4.14
N MET A 20 27.46 -4.95 4.76
CA MET A 20 27.48 -4.50 6.16
C MET A 20 26.34 -3.51 6.50
N VAL A 21 25.94 -2.68 5.55
CA VAL A 21 24.82 -1.74 5.72
C VAL A 21 23.48 -2.44 5.97
N LEU A 22 23.22 -3.58 5.31
CA LEU A 22 22.01 -4.36 5.53
C LEU A 22 22.04 -5.02 6.90
N PHE A 23 23.19 -5.60 7.26
CA PHE A 23 23.38 -6.22 8.57
C PHE A 23 23.15 -5.21 9.72
N ARG A 24 23.82 -4.05 9.68
CA ARG A 24 23.67 -2.97 10.69
C ARG A 24 22.22 -2.57 10.90
N ARG A 25 21.45 -2.47 9.82
CA ARG A 25 20.03 -2.11 9.89
C ARG A 25 19.22 -3.13 10.68
N HIS A 26 19.50 -4.42 10.51
CA HIS A 26 18.76 -5.51 11.16
C HIS A 26 19.17 -5.76 12.61
N ILE A 27 20.34 -5.26 13.04
CA ILE A 27 20.70 -5.18 14.47
C ILE A 27 20.33 -3.83 15.11
N GLY A 28 19.61 -2.96 14.39
CA GLY A 28 19.09 -1.70 14.93
C GLY A 28 20.09 -0.55 15.00
N LEU A 29 21.22 -0.65 14.29
CA LEU A 29 22.23 0.41 14.25
C LEU A 29 22.01 1.40 13.10
N PRO A 30 22.35 2.69 13.29
CA PRO A 30 22.42 3.66 12.21
C PRO A 30 23.37 3.21 11.08
N ALA A 31 23.07 3.58 9.83
CA ALA A 31 23.82 3.13 8.66
C ALA A 31 25.35 3.38 8.73
N ARG A 32 25.76 4.45 9.42
CA ARG A 32 27.16 4.86 9.59
C ARG A 32 27.72 4.62 10.99
N ALA A 33 27.01 3.90 11.85
CA ALA A 33 27.55 3.54 13.16
C ALA A 33 28.73 2.58 13.00
N GLU A 34 29.81 2.83 13.74
CA GLU A 34 30.92 1.89 13.84
C GLU A 34 30.54 0.74 14.78
N LEU A 35 30.97 -0.46 14.45
CA LEU A 35 30.85 -1.63 15.33
C LEU A 35 32.07 -1.64 16.24
N ASP A 36 31.87 -1.81 17.54
CA ASP A 36 32.98 -2.10 18.43
C ASP A 36 33.52 -3.53 18.21
N GLU A 37 34.65 -3.85 18.83
CA GLU A 37 35.31 -5.15 18.68
C GLU A 37 34.41 -6.34 19.05
N GLN A 38 33.50 -6.18 20.02
CA GLN A 38 32.60 -7.25 20.45
C GLN A 38 31.52 -7.51 19.39
N LEU A 39 30.92 -6.45 18.84
CA LEU A 39 29.92 -6.57 17.78
C LEU A 39 30.56 -7.08 16.48
N ILE A 40 31.81 -6.71 16.17
CA ILE A 40 32.56 -7.27 15.04
C ILE A 40 32.76 -8.78 15.21
N ALA A 41 33.18 -9.23 16.40
CA ALA A 41 33.39 -10.65 16.65
C ALA A 41 32.09 -11.47 16.47
N LEU A 42 30.95 -10.96 16.95
CA LEU A 42 29.64 -11.60 16.76
C LEU A 42 29.19 -11.60 15.29
N TYR A 43 29.47 -10.51 14.56
CA TYR A 43 29.22 -10.43 13.12
C TYR A 43 30.03 -11.48 12.35
N ASP A 44 31.35 -11.54 12.60
CA ASP A 44 32.25 -12.48 11.94
C ASP A 44 31.84 -13.92 12.27
N GLN A 45 31.44 -14.21 13.51
CA GLN A 45 30.93 -15.51 13.89
C GLN A 45 29.66 -15.88 13.11
N ALA A 46 28.69 -14.97 13.00
CA ALA A 46 27.45 -15.20 12.24
C ALA A 46 27.74 -15.40 10.74
N LYS A 47 28.64 -14.58 10.18
CA LYS A 47 29.10 -14.66 8.78
C LYS A 47 29.75 -16.01 8.49
N THR A 48 30.76 -16.40 9.27
CA THR A 48 31.46 -17.68 9.10
C THR A 48 30.50 -18.85 9.21
N TRP A 49 29.63 -18.85 10.24
CA TRP A 49 28.67 -19.92 10.40
C TRP A 49 27.74 -20.04 9.20
N TYR A 50 27.21 -18.91 8.69
CA TYR A 50 26.31 -18.93 7.55
C TYR A 50 27.02 -19.31 6.25
N ALA A 51 28.28 -18.91 6.05
CA ALA A 51 29.07 -19.32 4.88
C ALA A 51 29.28 -20.85 4.82
N GLU A 52 29.44 -21.49 5.99
CA GLU A 52 29.65 -22.94 6.11
C GLU A 52 28.36 -23.77 6.05
N HIS A 53 27.24 -23.23 6.54
CA HIS A 53 26.02 -24.01 6.80
C HIS A 53 24.75 -23.45 6.13
N GLY A 54 24.80 -22.23 5.59
CA GLY A 54 23.67 -21.57 4.96
C GLY A 54 23.23 -22.30 3.69
N GLU A 55 21.91 -22.27 3.42
CA GLU A 55 21.32 -22.87 2.23
C GLU A 55 20.53 -21.80 1.46
N PRO A 56 21.21 -20.77 0.92
CA PRO A 56 20.53 -19.70 0.21
C PRO A 56 19.79 -20.27 -1.00
N TRP A 57 18.55 -19.85 -1.18
CA TRP A 57 17.70 -20.34 -2.26
C TRP A 57 16.91 -19.19 -2.87
N THR A 58 16.77 -19.23 -4.20
CA THR A 58 15.94 -18.32 -4.97
C THR A 58 15.18 -19.06 -6.05
N GLU A 59 14.00 -18.58 -6.41
CA GLU A 59 13.20 -19.06 -7.55
C GLU A 59 12.44 -17.88 -8.14
N ALA A 60 12.28 -17.87 -9.46
CA ALA A 60 11.54 -16.86 -10.18
C ALA A 60 10.61 -17.49 -11.22
N ARG A 61 9.39 -16.95 -11.35
CA ARG A 61 8.44 -17.36 -12.39
C ARG A 61 7.76 -16.15 -13.00
N GLN A 62 7.80 -16.06 -14.33
CA GLN A 62 7.05 -15.05 -15.07
C GLN A 62 5.58 -15.47 -15.21
N VAL A 63 4.68 -14.51 -15.02
CA VAL A 63 3.24 -14.71 -15.11
C VAL A 63 2.62 -13.56 -15.88
N ALA A 64 1.85 -13.86 -16.92
CA ALA A 64 1.21 -12.83 -17.75
C ALA A 64 0.06 -12.15 -16.98
N ILE A 65 -0.05 -10.83 -17.15
CA ILE A 65 -1.19 -10.05 -16.67
C ILE A 65 -2.26 -10.08 -17.77
N GLN A 66 -3.43 -10.64 -17.46
CA GLN A 66 -4.58 -10.61 -18.37
C GLN A 66 -5.20 -9.21 -18.42
N ARG A 67 -5.43 -8.63 -17.25
CA ARG A 67 -6.01 -7.29 -17.08
C ARG A 67 -5.82 -6.82 -15.64
N ILE A 68 -5.85 -5.51 -15.45
CA ILE A 68 -5.90 -4.88 -14.12
C ILE A 68 -7.22 -4.13 -14.03
N VAL A 69 -8.02 -4.43 -13.02
CA VAL A 69 -9.32 -3.79 -12.79
C VAL A 69 -9.38 -3.32 -11.34
N TYR A 70 -9.42 -1.99 -11.18
CA TYR A 70 -9.26 -1.33 -9.89
C TYR A 70 -7.97 -1.78 -9.19
N ASP A 71 -8.10 -2.29 -7.97
CA ASP A 71 -7.01 -2.77 -7.12
C ASP A 71 -6.75 -4.28 -7.29
N VAL A 72 -7.29 -4.89 -8.35
CA VAL A 72 -7.19 -6.33 -8.61
C VAL A 72 -6.42 -6.61 -9.90
N ILE A 73 -5.38 -7.43 -9.79
CA ILE A 73 -4.56 -7.89 -10.91
C ILE A 73 -5.04 -9.29 -11.30
N HIS A 74 -5.54 -9.44 -12.52
CA HIS A 74 -5.95 -10.72 -13.07
C HIS A 74 -4.78 -11.33 -13.85
N LEU A 75 -4.33 -12.52 -13.46
CA LEU A 75 -3.18 -13.23 -14.00
C LEU A 75 -3.58 -14.50 -14.76
N GLU A 76 -2.69 -14.99 -15.63
CA GLU A 76 -2.78 -16.35 -16.18
C GLU A 76 -2.05 -17.36 -15.29
N PRO A 77 -2.66 -18.51 -14.92
CA PRO A 77 -4.02 -18.95 -15.22
C PRO A 77 -5.03 -18.42 -14.19
N ARG A 78 -6.01 -17.60 -14.65
CA ARG A 78 -7.20 -17.07 -13.93
C ARG A 78 -7.04 -16.82 -12.40
N LEU A 79 -5.88 -16.39 -11.95
CA LEU A 79 -5.58 -16.08 -10.56
C LEU A 79 -5.74 -14.58 -10.35
N GLN A 80 -6.08 -14.16 -9.13
CA GLN A 80 -6.31 -12.75 -8.80
C GLN A 80 -5.45 -12.34 -7.60
N LEU A 81 -4.76 -11.22 -7.73
CA LEU A 81 -4.05 -10.57 -6.62
C LEU A 81 -4.79 -9.28 -6.27
N SER A 82 -5.10 -9.09 -4.99
CA SER A 82 -5.77 -7.91 -4.43
C SER A 82 -4.73 -6.99 -3.79
N SER A 83 -4.29 -5.99 -4.56
CA SER A 83 -3.30 -5.03 -4.10
C SER A 83 -3.49 -3.64 -4.71
N ALA A 84 -3.91 -2.68 -3.90
CA ALA A 84 -4.16 -1.30 -4.34
C ALA A 84 -2.90 -0.59 -4.86
N LEU A 85 -1.77 -0.65 -4.16
CA LEU A 85 -0.55 0.04 -4.61
C LEU A 85 0.13 -0.70 -5.76
N PHE A 86 0.26 -2.03 -5.66
CA PHE A 86 0.82 -2.83 -6.74
C PHE A 86 0.03 -2.72 -8.05
N ALA A 87 -1.31 -2.91 -8.02
CA ALA A 87 -2.15 -2.82 -9.20
C ALA A 87 -2.06 -1.45 -9.87
N ARG A 88 -2.08 -0.37 -9.08
CA ARG A 88 -1.95 1.00 -9.60
C ARG A 88 -0.59 1.26 -10.23
N GLY A 89 0.50 0.81 -9.59
CA GLY A 89 1.84 0.95 -10.17
C GLY A 89 2.01 0.16 -11.47
N LEU A 90 1.56 -1.09 -11.49
CA LEU A 90 1.54 -1.92 -12.71
C LEU A 90 0.70 -1.29 -13.83
N ALA A 91 -0.49 -0.77 -13.50
CA ALA A 91 -1.35 -0.11 -14.49
C ALA A 91 -0.72 1.18 -15.02
N ARG A 92 -0.17 2.03 -14.15
CA ARG A 92 0.55 3.25 -14.54
C ARG A 92 1.74 2.94 -15.46
N ALA A 93 2.42 1.84 -15.19
CA ALA A 93 3.54 1.38 -16.00
C ALA A 93 3.13 0.59 -17.23
N GLU A 94 1.84 0.35 -17.47
CA GLU A 94 1.38 -0.49 -18.58
C GLU A 94 2.05 -1.88 -18.57
N ALA A 95 2.27 -2.41 -17.37
CA ALA A 95 2.91 -3.71 -17.18
C ALA A 95 2.07 -4.82 -17.81
N ARG A 96 2.74 -5.74 -18.50
CA ARG A 96 2.11 -6.87 -19.21
C ARG A 96 2.33 -8.22 -18.54
N ALA A 97 3.28 -8.28 -17.62
CA ALA A 97 3.56 -9.47 -16.84
C ALA A 97 4.09 -9.06 -15.47
N ILE A 98 4.12 -10.03 -14.56
CA ILE A 98 4.89 -9.96 -13.32
C ILE A 98 5.90 -11.12 -13.29
N VAL A 99 6.96 -10.96 -12.52
CA VAL A 99 7.83 -12.05 -12.10
C VAL A 99 7.63 -12.24 -10.61
N VAL A 100 7.06 -13.38 -10.23
CA VAL A 100 6.97 -13.79 -8.83
C VAL A 100 8.31 -14.40 -8.44
N VAL A 101 8.83 -14.01 -7.27
CA VAL A 101 10.12 -14.45 -6.75
C VAL A 101 9.95 -14.99 -5.34
N GLY A 102 10.57 -16.14 -5.08
CA GLY A 102 10.80 -16.67 -3.74
C GLY A 102 12.28 -16.59 -3.38
N VAL A 103 12.57 -16.22 -2.14
CA VAL A 103 13.93 -16.15 -1.60
C VAL A 103 13.95 -16.73 -0.19
N SER A 104 15.01 -17.44 0.18
CA SER A 104 15.20 -18.01 1.52
C SER A 104 16.67 -18.04 1.92
N ALA A 105 16.95 -17.88 3.21
CA ALA A 105 18.26 -18.13 3.81
C ALA A 105 18.48 -19.61 4.19
N GLY A 106 17.47 -20.47 3.99
CA GLY A 106 17.57 -21.91 4.24
C GLY A 106 17.09 -22.35 5.62
N ALA A 107 16.88 -23.66 5.79
CA ALA A 107 16.30 -24.20 7.01
C ALA A 107 17.34 -24.40 8.14
N ALA A 108 18.61 -24.54 7.77
CA ALA A 108 19.71 -24.71 8.72
C ALA A 108 19.81 -23.54 9.72
N VAL A 109 19.58 -22.30 9.24
CA VAL A 109 19.75 -21.10 10.08
C VAL A 109 18.71 -21.00 11.19
N ASP A 110 17.45 -21.35 10.90
CA ASP A 110 16.39 -21.37 11.92
C ASP A 110 16.71 -22.39 13.02
N LYS A 111 17.16 -23.60 12.64
CA LYS A 111 17.54 -24.65 13.59
C LYS A 111 18.69 -24.21 14.49
N GLN A 112 19.68 -23.50 13.94
CA GLN A 112 20.80 -23.00 14.73
C GLN A 112 20.40 -21.86 15.65
N ILE A 113 19.58 -20.91 15.18
CA ILE A 113 19.03 -19.84 16.03
C ILE A 113 18.29 -20.45 17.21
N ASP A 114 17.42 -21.43 16.98
CA ASP A 114 16.69 -22.14 18.04
C ASP A 114 17.64 -22.84 19.04
N SER A 115 18.74 -23.42 18.55
CA SER A 115 19.77 -24.06 19.40
C SER A 115 20.49 -23.04 20.28
N LEU A 116 20.86 -21.87 19.72
CA LEU A 116 21.50 -20.78 20.45
C LEU A 116 20.58 -20.20 21.53
N TRP A 117 19.29 -20.02 21.22
CA TRP A 117 18.28 -19.62 22.20
C TRP A 117 18.17 -20.62 23.36
N LYS A 118 18.07 -21.92 23.06
CA LYS A 118 17.97 -22.99 24.08
C LYS A 118 19.21 -23.10 24.96
N SER A 119 20.38 -22.72 24.46
CA SER A 119 21.64 -22.72 25.20
C SER A 119 21.96 -21.39 25.90
N GLY A 120 21.05 -20.40 25.83
CA GLY A 120 21.24 -19.09 26.48
C GLY A 120 22.22 -18.16 25.77
N ARG A 121 22.69 -18.51 24.57
CA ARG A 121 23.62 -17.72 23.74
C ARG A 121 22.83 -16.71 22.89
N VAL A 122 22.12 -15.82 23.58
CA VAL A 122 21.12 -14.91 22.99
C VAL A 122 21.74 -13.96 21.96
N ASP A 123 22.89 -13.37 22.26
CA ASP A 123 23.54 -12.39 21.38
C ASP A 123 23.90 -13.03 20.03
N GLU A 124 24.45 -14.23 20.06
CA GLU A 124 24.77 -15.00 18.85
C GLU A 124 23.51 -15.37 18.05
N ALA A 125 22.43 -15.74 18.74
CA ALA A 125 21.15 -16.04 18.10
C ALA A 125 20.59 -14.80 17.38
N MET A 126 20.69 -13.63 18.02
CA MET A 126 20.24 -12.35 17.45
C MET A 126 21.09 -11.94 16.25
N PHE A 127 22.42 -12.09 16.34
CA PHE A 127 23.35 -11.74 15.26
C PHE A 127 23.17 -12.67 14.05
N LEU A 128 23.05 -13.98 14.28
CA LEU A 128 22.77 -14.93 13.20
C LEU A 128 21.40 -14.67 12.56
N ASN A 129 20.38 -14.34 13.37
CA ASN A 129 19.06 -13.94 12.86
C ASN A 129 19.13 -12.69 11.99
N ALA A 130 19.84 -11.65 12.44
CA ALA A 130 20.02 -10.42 11.67
C ALA A 130 20.79 -10.66 10.36
N TYR A 131 21.85 -11.47 10.41
CA TYR A 131 22.62 -11.87 9.23
C TYR A 131 21.73 -12.60 8.22
N ALA A 132 20.91 -13.56 8.67
CA ALA A 132 20.00 -14.32 7.81
C ALA A 132 18.94 -13.43 7.15
N ILE A 133 18.34 -12.47 7.87
CA ILE A 133 17.37 -11.53 7.27
C ILE A 133 18.08 -10.62 6.25
N ALA A 134 19.28 -10.16 6.56
CA ALA A 134 20.09 -9.36 5.64
C ALA A 134 20.47 -10.15 4.37
N THR A 135 20.75 -11.45 4.49
CA THR A 135 20.92 -12.37 3.35
C THR A 135 19.68 -12.42 2.46
N VAL A 136 18.48 -12.62 3.03
CA VAL A 136 17.24 -12.68 2.26
C VAL A 136 17.01 -11.39 1.46
N GLU A 137 17.28 -10.24 2.08
CA GLU A 137 17.16 -8.96 1.40
C GLU A 137 18.21 -8.76 0.30
N HIS A 138 19.45 -9.16 0.55
CA HIS A 138 20.51 -9.11 -0.44
C HIS A 138 20.20 -10.01 -1.65
N LEU A 139 19.75 -11.24 -1.42
CA LEU A 139 19.28 -12.15 -2.47
C LEU A 139 18.13 -11.54 -3.29
N ARG A 140 17.18 -10.86 -2.63
CA ARG A 140 16.08 -10.16 -3.31
C ARG A 140 16.53 -8.95 -4.13
N GLN A 141 17.63 -8.30 -3.76
CA GLN A 141 18.24 -7.23 -4.58
C GLN A 141 18.96 -7.83 -5.78
N ALA A 142 19.80 -8.84 -5.54
CA ALA A 142 20.59 -9.51 -6.57
C ALA A 142 19.70 -10.19 -7.65
N ILE A 143 18.61 -10.85 -7.24
CA ILE A 143 17.64 -11.41 -8.22
C ILE A 143 16.97 -10.32 -9.06
N GLY A 144 16.73 -9.14 -8.49
CA GLY A 144 16.21 -7.99 -9.24
C GLY A 144 17.21 -7.49 -10.29
N GLU A 145 18.51 -7.49 -9.96
CA GLU A 145 19.58 -7.16 -10.92
C GLU A 145 19.72 -8.21 -12.01
N LEU A 146 19.66 -9.49 -11.65
CA LEU A 146 19.64 -10.60 -12.62
C LEU A 146 18.44 -10.48 -13.57
N LEU A 147 17.25 -10.17 -13.05
CA LEU A 147 16.06 -9.92 -13.88
C LEU A 147 16.30 -8.75 -14.85
N ARG A 148 16.82 -7.62 -14.36
CA ARG A 148 17.12 -6.46 -15.23
C ARG A 148 18.12 -6.81 -16.32
N SER A 149 19.15 -7.59 -15.99
CA SER A 149 20.14 -8.07 -16.96
C SER A 149 19.49 -9.00 -18.00
N ALA A 150 18.69 -9.98 -17.55
CA ALA A 150 18.00 -10.93 -18.42
C ALA A 150 17.01 -10.26 -19.38
N PHE A 151 16.39 -9.15 -18.98
CA PHE A 151 15.43 -8.40 -19.80
C PHE A 151 16.03 -7.25 -20.62
N SER A 152 17.32 -6.94 -20.43
CA SER A 152 17.98 -5.76 -21.01
C SER A 152 17.93 -5.69 -22.55
N GLU A 153 18.02 -6.84 -23.24
CA GLU A 153 17.98 -6.91 -24.71
C GLU A 153 16.57 -6.83 -25.30
N SER A 154 15.53 -7.00 -24.48
CA SER A 154 14.15 -7.19 -24.92
C SER A 154 13.27 -5.92 -24.90
N ALA A 155 13.89 -4.74 -24.73
CA ALA A 155 13.19 -3.47 -24.44
C ALA A 155 12.24 -3.54 -23.22
N THR A 156 12.41 -4.54 -22.36
CA THR A 156 11.59 -4.75 -21.17
C THR A 156 12.27 -4.14 -19.96
N THR A 157 11.57 -3.25 -19.28
CA THR A 157 11.97 -2.67 -17.99
C THR A 157 11.37 -3.49 -16.85
N VAL A 158 12.22 -3.89 -15.90
CA VAL A 158 11.81 -4.54 -14.65
C VAL A 158 11.52 -3.47 -13.61
N LEU A 159 10.29 -3.46 -13.10
CA LEU A 159 9.83 -2.55 -12.05
C LEU A 159 10.34 -3.02 -10.68
N PRO A 160 10.46 -2.11 -9.69
CA PRO A 160 10.81 -2.48 -8.32
C PRO A 160 9.92 -3.58 -7.74
N HIS A 161 10.48 -4.45 -6.91
CA HIS A 161 9.68 -5.49 -6.23
C HIS A 161 8.63 -4.90 -5.28
N TYR A 162 7.56 -5.65 -5.04
CA TYR A 162 6.58 -5.41 -3.98
C TYR A 162 6.09 -6.75 -3.41
N SER A 163 5.55 -6.77 -2.19
CA SER A 163 5.22 -8.02 -1.49
C SER A 163 3.88 -7.95 -0.73
N PRO A 164 3.14 -9.06 -0.60
CA PRO A 164 2.00 -9.16 0.31
C PRO A 164 2.37 -8.78 1.74
N GLY A 165 1.47 -8.07 2.43
CA GLY A 165 1.71 -7.50 3.75
C GLY A 165 2.34 -6.11 3.74
N TYR A 166 2.79 -5.60 2.58
CA TYR A 166 3.09 -4.17 2.42
C TYR A 166 1.80 -3.36 2.29
N GLU A 167 1.90 -2.03 2.44
CA GLU A 167 0.73 -1.14 2.42
C GLU A 167 -0.19 -1.38 1.22
N GLY A 168 -1.47 -1.65 1.48
CA GLY A 168 -2.44 -1.87 0.40
C GLY A 168 -2.29 -3.19 -0.36
N TRP A 169 -1.46 -4.14 0.10
CA TRP A 169 -1.45 -5.52 -0.39
C TRP A 169 -1.82 -6.50 0.73
N ASP A 170 -2.97 -7.16 0.60
CA ASP A 170 -3.44 -8.17 1.55
C ASP A 170 -2.43 -9.33 1.69
N LEU A 171 -2.06 -9.67 2.92
CA LEU A 171 -1.19 -10.81 3.23
C LEU A 171 -1.77 -12.15 2.74
N GLY A 172 -3.10 -12.28 2.63
CA GLY A 172 -3.78 -13.46 2.10
C GLY A 172 -3.35 -13.83 0.68
N ASP A 173 -2.88 -12.85 -0.11
CA ASP A 173 -2.33 -13.10 -1.45
C ASP A 173 -1.00 -13.86 -1.43
N GLN A 174 -0.33 -13.98 -0.29
CA GLN A 174 0.90 -14.75 -0.20
C GLN A 174 0.69 -16.21 -0.62
N SER A 175 -0.48 -16.77 -0.31
CA SER A 175 -0.85 -18.12 -0.77
C SER A 175 -0.92 -18.24 -2.29
N ARG A 176 -1.37 -17.18 -2.95
CA ARG A 176 -1.51 -17.10 -4.40
C ARG A 176 -0.16 -16.96 -5.09
N LEU A 177 0.75 -16.14 -4.53
CA LEU A 177 2.13 -16.07 -5.01
C LEU A 177 2.87 -17.40 -4.83
N PHE A 178 2.69 -18.06 -3.69
CA PHE A 178 3.28 -19.37 -3.44
C PHE A 178 2.80 -20.41 -4.45
N GLN A 179 1.49 -20.45 -4.73
CA GLN A 179 0.90 -21.34 -5.74
C GLN A 179 1.54 -21.10 -7.12
N LEU A 180 1.68 -19.84 -7.53
CA LEU A 180 2.32 -19.49 -8.79
C LEU A 180 3.76 -20.01 -8.84
N LEU A 181 4.57 -19.89 -7.78
CA LEU A 181 5.92 -20.45 -7.79
C LEU A 181 5.93 -21.98 -7.83
N ALA A 182 5.07 -22.64 -7.04
CA ALA A 182 5.04 -24.09 -6.91
C ALA A 182 4.61 -24.79 -8.22
N GLU A 183 3.62 -24.23 -8.92
CA GLU A 183 3.14 -24.75 -10.20
C GLU A 183 4.22 -24.70 -11.31
N GLY A 184 5.23 -23.83 -11.19
CA GLY A 184 6.32 -23.73 -12.16
C GLY A 184 7.30 -24.91 -12.15
N ARG A 185 7.23 -25.78 -11.13
CA ARG A 185 8.26 -26.79 -10.87
C ARG A 185 7.91 -28.22 -11.29
N ASN A 186 6.87 -28.41 -12.11
CA ASN A 186 6.44 -29.72 -12.64
C ASN A 186 6.39 -30.84 -11.57
N GLY A 187 5.93 -30.51 -10.35
CA GLY A 187 5.83 -31.46 -9.23
C GLY A 187 7.03 -31.50 -8.28
N THR A 188 8.11 -30.76 -8.52
CA THR A 188 9.22 -30.64 -7.57
C THR A 188 8.86 -29.66 -6.46
N ALA A 189 8.91 -30.11 -5.20
CA ALA A 189 8.60 -29.25 -4.05
C ALA A 189 9.55 -28.05 -3.95
N LEU A 190 9.01 -26.92 -3.46
CA LEU A 190 9.81 -25.77 -3.03
C LEU A 190 10.50 -26.10 -1.69
N PRO A 191 11.72 -25.62 -1.45
CA PRO A 191 12.39 -25.74 -0.15
C PRO A 191 11.78 -24.83 0.92
N ILE A 192 10.82 -23.99 0.53
CA ILE A 192 9.97 -23.20 1.42
C ILE A 192 8.55 -23.78 1.46
N GLN A 193 7.89 -23.63 2.60
CA GLN A 193 6.51 -24.05 2.83
C GLN A 193 5.68 -22.86 3.30
N LEU A 194 4.43 -22.79 2.85
CA LEU A 194 3.45 -21.85 3.36
C LEU A 194 2.70 -22.48 4.54
N LEU A 195 2.70 -21.79 5.68
CA LEU A 195 1.98 -22.20 6.87
C LEU A 195 0.52 -21.72 6.83
N PRO A 196 -0.41 -22.37 7.57
CA PRO A 196 -1.81 -21.92 7.65
C PRO A 196 -1.98 -20.48 8.15
N SER A 197 -1.02 -19.97 8.93
CA SER A 197 -0.97 -18.58 9.40
C SER A 197 -0.66 -17.56 8.31
N GLY A 198 -0.29 -18.02 7.11
CA GLY A 198 0.32 -17.18 6.08
C GLY A 198 1.80 -16.93 6.29
N GLY A 199 2.45 -17.51 7.32
CA GLY A 199 3.91 -17.47 7.46
C GLY A 199 4.62 -18.39 6.46
N LEU A 200 5.92 -18.19 6.28
CA LEU A 200 6.78 -19.10 5.52
C LEU A 200 7.69 -19.89 6.47
N ASN A 201 7.98 -21.13 6.09
CA ASN A 201 8.97 -21.98 6.73
C ASN A 201 9.99 -22.44 5.67
N PRO A 202 11.29 -22.11 5.78
CA PRO A 202 11.96 -21.40 6.88
C PRO A 202 11.46 -19.97 7.11
N SER A 203 11.55 -19.50 8.35
CA SER A 203 11.11 -18.17 8.80
C SER A 203 11.86 -17.03 8.11
N LYS A 204 13.09 -17.30 7.64
CA LYS A 204 13.91 -16.37 6.86
C LYS A 204 13.67 -16.56 5.38
N SER A 205 12.42 -16.35 4.98
CA SER A 205 12.00 -16.44 3.57
C SER A 205 11.05 -15.29 3.24
N THR A 206 11.02 -14.87 1.99
CA THR A 206 10.02 -13.91 1.51
C THR A 206 9.57 -14.23 0.09
N LEU A 207 8.35 -13.82 -0.22
CA LEU A 207 7.80 -13.79 -1.58
C LEU A 207 7.67 -12.33 -2.02
N ALA A 208 8.02 -12.08 -3.27
CA ALA A 208 7.89 -10.77 -3.89
C ALA A 208 7.44 -10.88 -5.34
N ALA A 209 6.95 -9.78 -5.91
CA ALA A 209 6.64 -9.69 -7.32
C ALA A 209 7.28 -8.44 -7.92
N PHE A 210 7.85 -8.59 -9.12
CA PHE A 210 8.37 -7.52 -9.95
C PHE A 210 7.43 -7.34 -11.14
N GLY A 211 7.11 -6.12 -11.53
CA GLY A 211 6.34 -5.90 -12.77
C GLY A 211 7.25 -5.82 -14.00
N LEU A 212 6.76 -6.23 -15.16
CA LEU A 212 7.47 -6.13 -16.44
C LEU A 212 6.71 -5.19 -17.38
N THR A 213 7.37 -4.14 -17.84
CA THR A 213 6.80 -3.16 -18.79
C THR A 213 7.70 -2.96 -20.00
N GLN A 214 7.12 -2.56 -21.13
CA GLN A 214 7.83 -2.14 -22.34
C GLN A 214 8.17 -0.63 -22.34
N ARG A 215 7.77 0.08 -21.28
CA ARG A 215 8.09 1.50 -21.12
C ARG A 215 9.52 1.68 -20.63
N THR A 216 10.26 2.55 -21.30
CA THR A 216 11.68 2.84 -21.02
C THR A 216 11.89 4.16 -20.26
N ASP A 217 10.82 4.91 -20.01
CA ASP A 217 10.84 6.20 -19.31
C ASP A 217 10.80 6.07 -17.78
N PHE A 218 10.71 4.84 -17.25
CA PHE A 218 10.77 4.58 -15.82
C PHE A 218 12.20 4.67 -15.30
N LYS A 219 12.46 5.70 -14.49
CA LYS A 219 13.67 5.80 -13.67
C LYS A 219 13.39 5.20 -12.29
N GLU A 220 14.25 4.27 -11.87
CA GLU A 220 14.15 3.60 -10.57
C GLU A 220 14.38 4.58 -9.42
N ASP A 221 13.31 5.17 -8.90
CA ASP A 221 13.31 5.68 -7.54
C ASP A 221 12.48 4.74 -6.65
N LEU A 222 13.18 3.78 -6.04
CA LEU A 222 12.64 2.70 -5.20
C LEU A 222 11.77 3.21 -4.05
N HIS A 223 12.08 4.38 -3.49
CA HIS A 223 11.35 4.93 -2.35
C HIS A 223 10.05 5.63 -2.76
N GLN A 224 9.98 6.09 -4.01
CA GLN A 224 8.84 6.82 -4.53
C GLN A 224 7.87 5.95 -5.31
N TYR A 225 8.35 4.90 -5.98
CA TYR A 225 7.54 4.15 -6.93
C TYR A 225 6.32 3.49 -6.31
N TRP A 226 6.51 2.84 -5.16
CA TRP A 226 5.42 2.25 -4.37
C TRP A 226 4.87 3.19 -3.29
N SER A 227 5.31 4.45 -3.30
CA SER A 227 4.74 5.45 -2.41
C SER A 227 3.44 6.00 -3.00
N CYS A 228 2.48 6.32 -2.15
CA CYS A 228 1.33 7.12 -2.54
C CYS A 228 1.69 8.54 -3.02
N ARG A 229 2.97 8.95 -3.07
CA ARG A 229 3.37 10.36 -3.14
C ARG A 229 3.78 10.90 -4.52
N SER A 230 3.80 10.13 -5.60
CA SER A 230 4.21 10.73 -6.88
C SER A 230 3.72 10.05 -8.15
N ALA A 231 2.63 10.57 -8.72
CA ALA A 231 2.39 10.56 -10.16
C ALA A 231 1.56 11.80 -10.58
N PRO A 232 2.10 12.73 -11.40
CA PRO A 232 1.30 13.73 -12.07
C PRO A 232 0.63 13.13 -13.32
N SER A 233 -0.69 13.34 -13.40
CA SER A 233 -1.56 13.43 -14.58
C SER A 233 -1.31 12.53 -15.80
N ALA A 234 -2.21 11.56 -16.00
CA ALA A 234 -2.97 11.39 -17.25
C ALA A 234 -4.12 10.40 -17.00
N THR A 235 -5.37 10.84 -17.23
CA THR A 235 -6.62 10.05 -17.11
C THR A 235 -6.84 9.38 -15.76
N VAL A 236 -7.33 10.17 -14.80
CA VAL A 236 -7.85 9.67 -13.52
C VAL A 236 -9.09 8.82 -13.78
N ARG A 237 -8.92 7.50 -13.91
CA ARG A 237 -9.98 6.57 -13.47
C ARG A 237 -10.12 6.78 -11.97
N SER A 238 -11.25 7.36 -11.58
CA SER A 238 -11.51 7.90 -10.24
C SER A 238 -11.23 6.87 -9.13
N CYS A 239 -10.11 7.05 -8.44
CA CYS A 239 -9.71 6.24 -7.29
C CYS A 239 -10.39 6.78 -6.04
N TYR A 240 -11.66 6.41 -5.84
CA TYR A 240 -12.39 6.78 -4.63
C TYR A 240 -11.86 5.99 -3.43
N SER A 241 -11.87 6.64 -2.29
CA SER A 241 -11.43 6.08 -1.01
C SER A 241 -12.54 5.31 -0.29
N PHE A 242 -13.76 5.39 -0.82
CA PHE A 242 -14.93 4.69 -0.32
C PHE A 242 -15.46 3.74 -1.40
N PRO A 243 -16.02 2.58 -1.02
CA PRO A 243 -16.64 1.68 -1.98
C PRO A 243 -17.75 2.36 -2.78
N GLU A 244 -17.86 2.05 -4.07
CA GLU A 244 -18.86 2.63 -4.97
C GLU A 244 -20.29 2.49 -4.44
N LYS A 245 -20.64 1.33 -3.87
CA LYS A 245 -21.95 1.13 -3.23
C LYS A 245 -22.25 2.14 -2.12
N ALA A 246 -21.24 2.56 -1.36
CA ALA A 246 -21.41 3.58 -0.32
C ALA A 246 -21.61 4.97 -0.95
N LEU A 247 -20.83 5.30 -1.98
CA LEU A 247 -20.95 6.56 -2.71
C LEU A 247 -22.30 6.69 -3.40
N MET A 248 -22.79 5.64 -4.06
CA MET A 248 -24.14 5.58 -4.64
C MET A 248 -25.20 5.82 -3.56
N LYS A 249 -25.12 5.09 -2.44
CA LYS A 249 -26.06 5.26 -1.33
C LYS A 249 -26.05 6.68 -0.77
N TRP A 250 -24.88 7.31 -0.63
CA TRP A 250 -24.78 8.68 -0.13
C TRP A 250 -25.23 9.71 -1.16
N ARG A 251 -24.93 9.52 -2.44
CA ARG A 251 -25.47 10.33 -3.54
C ARG A 251 -26.99 10.35 -3.47
N ASP A 252 -27.62 9.18 -3.40
CA ASP A 252 -29.07 9.06 -3.52
C ASP A 252 -29.81 9.54 -2.26
N ASN A 253 -29.23 9.34 -1.07
CA ASN A 253 -29.93 9.57 0.19
C ASN A 253 -29.46 10.81 0.95
N ARG A 254 -28.31 11.38 0.61
CA ARG A 254 -27.66 12.42 1.43
C ARG A 254 -27.22 13.64 0.65
N LEU A 255 -27.10 13.56 -0.67
CA LEU A 255 -26.62 14.65 -1.52
C LEU A 255 -27.76 15.24 -2.34
N GLN A 256 -27.87 16.56 -2.34
CA GLN A 256 -28.68 17.32 -3.27
C GLN A 256 -27.79 18.29 -4.03
N VAL A 257 -27.95 18.39 -5.34
CA VAL A 257 -27.19 19.32 -6.18
C VAL A 257 -28.16 20.19 -6.94
N THR A 258 -28.04 21.50 -6.76
CA THR A 258 -28.86 22.50 -7.44
C THR A 258 -27.98 23.33 -8.38
N ALA A 259 -28.42 23.47 -9.63
CA ALA A 259 -27.76 24.37 -10.57
C ALA A 259 -28.07 25.83 -10.24
N LEU A 260 -27.04 26.67 -10.28
CA LEU A 260 -27.13 28.12 -10.10
C LEU A 260 -26.75 28.83 -11.42
N PRO A 261 -27.03 30.14 -11.55
CA PRO A 261 -26.52 30.95 -12.66
C PRO A 261 -24.99 30.90 -12.77
N ASN A 262 -24.44 31.31 -13.92
CA ASN A 262 -22.99 31.40 -14.16
C ASN A 262 -22.23 30.06 -14.09
N GLN A 263 -22.87 28.96 -14.47
CA GLN A 263 -22.28 27.61 -14.44
C GLN A 263 -21.84 27.19 -13.03
N GLU A 264 -22.52 27.70 -12.00
CA GLU A 264 -22.27 27.34 -10.62
C GLU A 264 -23.22 26.22 -10.17
N LEU A 265 -22.76 25.41 -9.22
CA LEU A 265 -23.58 24.41 -8.56
C LEU A 265 -23.53 24.66 -7.05
N LEU A 266 -24.65 24.44 -6.37
CA LEU A 266 -24.71 24.34 -4.92
C LEU A 266 -25.04 22.89 -4.55
N ALA A 267 -24.10 22.24 -3.88
CA ALA A 267 -24.27 20.91 -3.33
C ALA A 267 -24.53 20.99 -1.82
N SER A 268 -25.61 20.36 -1.38
CA SER A 268 -25.97 20.20 0.03
C SER A 268 -25.89 18.73 0.40
N PHE A 269 -25.06 18.40 1.38
CA PHE A 269 -24.87 17.03 1.87
C PHE A 269 -25.23 16.94 3.35
N ARG A 270 -26.15 16.03 3.69
CA ARG A 270 -26.53 15.76 5.10
C ARG A 270 -25.74 14.58 5.66
N PHE A 271 -25.08 14.81 6.78
CA PHE A 271 -24.43 13.77 7.57
C PHE A 271 -25.19 13.52 8.86
N ASP A 272 -25.78 12.33 8.99
CA ASP A 272 -26.33 11.84 10.25
C ASP A 272 -25.32 10.93 10.98
N GLY A 273 -25.16 11.16 12.27
CA GLY A 273 -24.26 10.40 13.14
C GLY A 273 -24.70 10.43 14.60
N SER A 274 -23.80 9.99 15.47
CA SER A 274 -24.01 10.01 16.92
C SER A 274 -22.74 10.46 17.63
N THR A 275 -22.89 11.02 18.83
CA THR A 275 -21.76 11.35 19.69
C THR A 275 -21.00 10.07 20.11
N CYS A 276 -19.67 10.13 20.16
CA CYS A 276 -18.87 8.98 20.64
C CYS A 276 -18.96 8.80 22.17
N THR A 277 -19.33 9.86 22.89
CA THR A 277 -19.55 9.91 24.34
C THR A 277 -21.00 10.30 24.62
N ASN A 278 -21.48 10.22 25.86
CA ASN A 278 -22.86 10.59 26.24
C ASN A 278 -23.95 9.74 25.57
N MET A 279 -23.82 8.41 25.65
CA MET A 279 -24.83 7.44 25.19
C MET A 279 -25.22 7.50 23.71
N GLY A 280 -24.40 8.10 22.84
CA GLY A 280 -24.66 8.09 21.39
C GLY A 280 -25.77 9.04 20.95
N ALA A 281 -25.84 10.23 21.53
CA ALA A 281 -26.83 11.23 21.18
C ALA A 281 -26.84 11.49 19.66
N PRO A 282 -28.01 11.41 18.99
CA PRO A 282 -28.11 11.60 17.55
C PRO A 282 -27.80 13.04 17.17
N LEU A 283 -26.98 13.22 16.15
CA LEU A 283 -26.59 14.53 15.62
C LEU A 283 -26.66 14.52 14.09
N ALA A 284 -26.87 15.70 13.53
CA ALA A 284 -26.82 15.90 12.10
C ALA A 284 -26.07 17.19 11.77
N PHE A 285 -25.31 17.15 10.67
CA PHE A 285 -24.58 18.28 10.11
C PHE A 285 -24.89 18.41 8.63
N GLU A 286 -24.97 19.65 8.17
CA GLU A 286 -25.17 20.02 6.78
C GLU A 286 -23.88 20.61 6.21
N TYR A 287 -23.48 20.06 5.07
CA TYR A 287 -22.31 20.47 4.32
C TYR A 287 -22.77 21.15 3.04
N HIS A 288 -22.32 22.37 2.84
CA HIS A 288 -22.63 23.16 1.64
C HIS A 288 -21.35 23.37 0.85
N VAL A 289 -21.35 22.96 -0.41
CA VAL A 289 -20.22 23.13 -1.33
C VAL A 289 -20.70 23.88 -2.56
N LYS A 290 -20.10 25.05 -2.80
CA LYS A 290 -20.34 25.81 -4.02
C LYS A 290 -19.25 25.47 -5.03
N LEU A 291 -19.65 25.08 -6.23
CA LEU A 291 -18.75 24.74 -7.33
C LEU A 291 -18.97 25.67 -8.50
N ARG A 292 -17.95 25.83 -9.35
CA ARG A 292 -18.09 26.41 -10.69
C ARG A 292 -17.52 25.44 -11.71
N ARG A 293 -18.28 25.18 -12.78
CA ARG A 293 -17.77 24.43 -13.91
C ARG A 293 -16.80 25.29 -14.71
N GLU A 294 -15.60 24.79 -14.96
CA GLU A 294 -14.59 25.45 -15.77
C GLU A 294 -14.73 25.07 -17.24
N VAL A 295 -14.10 25.84 -18.13
CA VAL A 295 -14.09 25.59 -19.59
C VAL A 295 -13.51 24.22 -19.92
N THR A 296 -12.58 23.72 -19.08
CA THR A 296 -11.98 22.38 -19.17
C THR A 296 -12.97 21.25 -18.88
N GLY A 297 -14.15 21.56 -18.35
CA GLY A 297 -15.17 20.60 -17.93
C GLY A 297 -15.05 20.17 -16.46
N GLU A 298 -13.95 20.49 -15.77
CA GLU A 298 -13.79 20.24 -14.33
C GLU A 298 -14.61 21.20 -13.47
N HIS A 299 -14.81 20.86 -12.20
CA HIS A 299 -15.51 21.70 -11.23
C HIS A 299 -14.51 22.26 -10.20
N ARG A 300 -14.38 23.58 -10.10
CA ARG A 300 -13.60 24.24 -9.03
C ARG A 300 -14.46 24.46 -7.80
N ILE A 301 -13.92 24.21 -6.61
CA ILE A 301 -14.55 24.50 -5.32
C ILE A 301 -14.42 25.99 -5.03
N LEU A 302 -15.54 26.72 -5.00
CA LEU A 302 -15.59 28.15 -4.68
C LEU A 302 -15.70 28.39 -3.17
N SER A 303 -16.48 27.58 -2.47
CA SER A 303 -16.64 27.65 -1.02
C SER A 303 -17.10 26.32 -0.45
N SER A 304 -16.74 26.05 0.79
CA SER A 304 -17.23 24.91 1.56
C SER A 304 -17.61 25.38 2.97
N ALA A 305 -18.74 24.91 3.49
CA ALA A 305 -19.22 25.24 4.83
C ALA A 305 -19.84 24.01 5.49
N CYS A 306 -19.64 23.86 6.80
CA CYS A 306 -20.24 22.82 7.62
C CYS A 306 -20.96 23.48 8.79
N GLN A 307 -22.22 23.12 9.04
CA GLN A 307 -23.02 23.66 10.13
C GLN A 307 -23.88 22.54 10.75
N PRO A 308 -24.23 22.61 12.04
CA PRO A 308 -25.25 21.72 12.60
C PRO A 308 -26.57 21.88 11.85
N ALA A 309 -27.28 20.77 11.63
CA ALA A 309 -28.62 20.84 11.06
C ALA A 309 -29.57 21.57 12.03
N GLN A 310 -30.48 22.40 11.50
CA GLN A 310 -31.34 23.28 12.31
C GLN A 310 -32.21 22.52 13.32
N ASP A 311 -32.55 21.26 13.02
CA ASP A 311 -33.39 20.37 13.81
C ASP A 311 -32.62 19.49 14.83
N HIS A 312 -31.29 19.59 14.89
CA HIS A 312 -30.47 18.73 15.73
C HIS A 312 -29.59 19.50 16.73
N LEU A 313 -29.77 19.19 18.02
CA LEU A 313 -28.96 19.73 19.12
C LEU A 313 -27.90 18.75 19.64
N GLY A 314 -27.81 17.53 19.11
CA GLY A 314 -26.88 16.50 19.59
C GLY A 314 -25.40 16.91 19.53
N PHE A 315 -25.04 17.86 18.66
CA PHE A 315 -23.70 18.43 18.61
C PHE A 315 -23.29 19.10 19.93
N GLN A 316 -24.24 19.62 20.71
CA GLN A 316 -23.98 20.23 22.02
C GLN A 316 -23.46 19.22 23.06
N SER A 317 -23.68 17.92 22.81
CA SER A 317 -23.19 16.83 23.65
C SER A 317 -21.82 16.28 23.22
N MET A 318 -21.18 16.87 22.20
CA MET A 318 -19.84 16.46 21.76
C MET A 318 -18.76 16.96 22.70
N CYS A 319 -17.71 16.15 22.96
CA CYS A 319 -16.61 16.54 23.85
C CYS A 319 -15.98 17.90 23.49
N ALA A 320 -15.78 18.18 22.20
CA ALA A 320 -15.19 19.45 21.78
C ALA A 320 -16.11 20.65 22.04
N TYR A 321 -17.43 20.46 21.92
CA TYR A 321 -18.41 21.48 22.26
C TYR A 321 -18.45 21.70 23.77
N LEU A 322 -18.47 20.62 24.57
CA LEU A 322 -18.50 20.69 26.02
C LEU A 322 -17.24 21.33 26.62
N ASP A 323 -16.07 21.12 26.01
CA ASP A 323 -14.81 21.73 26.44
C ASP A 323 -14.78 23.24 26.13
N LYS A 324 -14.97 23.63 24.86
CA LYS A 324 -14.90 25.03 24.40
C LYS A 324 -15.89 25.31 23.25
N PRO A 325 -17.16 25.68 23.55
CA PRO A 325 -18.22 25.84 22.55
C PRO A 325 -17.89 26.81 21.43
N ASP A 326 -17.49 28.04 21.78
CA ASP A 326 -17.23 29.11 20.81
C ASP A 326 -16.07 28.74 19.88
N ARG A 327 -14.99 28.21 20.45
CA ARG A 327 -13.82 27.75 19.69
C ARG A 327 -14.18 26.60 18.74
N PHE A 328 -14.97 25.65 19.21
CA PHE A 328 -15.39 24.53 18.37
C PHE A 328 -16.25 25.01 17.18
N MET A 329 -17.22 25.89 17.43
CA MET A 329 -18.09 26.43 16.40
C MET A 329 -17.33 27.33 15.41
N GLU A 330 -16.41 28.15 15.89
CA GLU A 330 -15.52 28.96 15.05
C GLU A 330 -14.64 28.08 14.15
N GLN A 331 -14.03 27.03 14.71
CA GLN A 331 -13.22 26.08 13.94
C GLN A 331 -14.03 25.37 12.85
N LEU A 332 -15.27 24.97 13.16
CA LEU A 332 -16.16 24.33 12.20
C LEU A 332 -16.54 25.28 11.05
N ASN A 333 -16.86 26.54 11.38
CA ASN A 333 -17.29 27.56 10.42
C ASN A 333 -16.16 28.06 9.52
N CYS A 334 -14.97 28.26 10.08
CA CYS A 334 -13.81 28.78 9.35
C CYS A 334 -13.09 27.69 8.55
N TYR A 335 -13.38 26.42 8.81
CA TYR A 335 -12.68 25.35 8.12
C TYR A 335 -13.27 25.05 6.74
N GLN A 336 -12.49 25.39 5.71
CA GLN A 336 -12.88 25.20 4.31
C GLN A 336 -11.82 24.39 3.53
N PRO A 337 -11.86 23.05 3.58
CA PRO A 337 -10.91 22.23 2.82
C PRO A 337 -11.10 22.39 1.32
N LEU A 338 -9.98 22.32 0.59
CA LEU A 338 -9.90 22.28 -0.88
C LEU A 338 -10.57 23.48 -1.60
N VAL A 339 -10.85 24.59 -0.90
CA VAL A 339 -11.33 25.81 -1.56
C VAL A 339 -10.30 26.32 -2.56
N SER A 340 -10.79 26.80 -3.69
CA SER A 340 -10.04 27.18 -4.89
C SER A 340 -9.39 26.03 -5.65
N GLN A 341 -9.49 24.79 -5.18
CA GLN A 341 -8.95 23.62 -5.87
C GLN A 341 -9.99 22.96 -6.79
N PRO A 342 -9.55 22.19 -7.81
CA PRO A 342 -10.41 21.27 -8.53
C PRO A 342 -11.07 20.25 -7.59
N LEU A 343 -12.31 19.88 -7.87
CA LEU A 343 -13.03 18.83 -7.13
C LEU A 343 -12.33 17.46 -7.26
N SER A 344 -11.62 17.24 -8.37
CA SER A 344 -10.81 16.03 -8.63
C SER A 344 -9.67 15.86 -7.61
N ASP A 345 -9.20 16.93 -6.96
CA ASP A 345 -8.19 16.85 -5.90
C ASP A 345 -8.70 16.09 -4.66
N SER A 346 -10.02 15.96 -4.49
CA SER A 346 -10.59 15.13 -3.42
C SER A 346 -10.22 13.64 -3.54
N LEU A 347 -9.83 13.18 -4.73
CA LEU A 347 -9.41 11.79 -4.98
C LEU A 347 -8.00 11.51 -4.46
N THR A 348 -7.14 12.53 -4.42
CA THR A 348 -5.76 12.44 -3.95
C THR A 348 -5.59 13.05 -2.55
N TRP A 349 -6.63 13.70 -2.01
CA TRP A 349 -6.62 14.28 -0.68
C TRP A 349 -6.54 13.21 0.42
N GLN A 350 -5.33 13.04 0.97
CA GLN A 350 -5.06 12.09 2.04
C GLN A 350 -5.34 12.71 3.41
N THR A 351 -6.31 12.13 4.11
CA THR A 351 -6.67 12.50 5.48
C THR A 351 -6.71 11.25 6.35
N PRO A 352 -6.32 11.34 7.64
CA PRO A 352 -6.43 10.21 8.56
C PRO A 352 -7.87 9.67 8.59
N THR A 353 -8.02 8.36 8.50
CA THR A 353 -9.33 7.72 8.61
C THR A 353 -9.84 7.83 10.04
N SER A 354 -11.04 8.37 10.20
CA SER A 354 -11.70 8.50 11.50
C SER A 354 -13.18 8.14 11.34
N PRO A 355 -13.56 6.88 11.65
CA PRO A 355 -14.94 6.42 11.50
C PRO A 355 -15.89 7.00 12.56
N ALA A 356 -15.37 7.80 13.50
CA ALA A 356 -16.14 8.43 14.56
C ALA A 356 -17.39 9.15 14.01
N GLY A 357 -18.51 9.01 14.71
CA GLY A 357 -19.77 9.67 14.37
C GLY A 357 -19.76 11.19 14.63
N CYS A 358 -18.87 11.67 15.49
CA CYS A 358 -18.76 13.08 15.89
C CYS A 358 -17.68 13.85 15.12
N LEU A 359 -17.64 15.18 15.30
CA LEU A 359 -16.65 16.08 14.67
C LEU A 359 -15.64 16.68 15.66
N CYS A 360 -15.43 16.05 16.82
CA CYS A 360 -14.59 16.59 17.90
C CYS A 360 -13.12 16.81 17.52
N THR A 361 -12.61 16.10 16.52
CA THR A 361 -11.21 16.18 16.12
C THR A 361 -11.07 16.60 14.66
N ARG A 362 -9.90 17.15 14.34
CA ARG A 362 -9.50 17.49 12.97
C ARG A 362 -9.62 16.30 12.02
N ALA A 363 -9.11 15.13 12.42
CA ALA A 363 -9.18 13.91 11.64
C ALA A 363 -10.63 13.48 11.36
N SER A 364 -11.54 13.62 12.34
CA SER A 364 -12.96 13.33 12.14
C SER A 364 -13.62 14.29 11.16
N GLN A 365 -13.31 15.59 11.24
CA GLN A 365 -13.80 16.61 10.30
C GLN A 365 -13.30 16.32 8.87
N ASP A 366 -12.00 16.06 8.73
CA ASP A 366 -11.36 15.78 7.45
C ASP A 366 -11.92 14.50 6.80
N HIS A 367 -12.21 13.47 7.60
CA HIS A 367 -12.86 12.26 7.12
C HIS A 367 -14.27 12.52 6.59
N LYS A 368 -15.08 13.36 7.25
CA LYS A 368 -16.42 13.72 6.75
C LYS A 368 -16.35 14.57 5.49
N TRP A 369 -15.44 15.54 5.43
CA TRP A 369 -15.23 16.33 4.22
C TRP A 369 -14.80 15.47 3.02
N ARG A 370 -13.97 14.45 3.26
CA ARG A 370 -13.60 13.50 2.21
C ARG A 370 -14.81 12.70 1.69
N ILE A 371 -15.72 12.27 2.58
CA ILE A 371 -17.01 11.66 2.18
C ILE A 371 -17.80 12.62 1.27
N VAL A 372 -17.96 13.88 1.70
CA VAL A 372 -18.73 14.89 0.96
C VAL A 372 -18.15 15.11 -0.44
N PHE A 373 -16.86 15.43 -0.55
CA PHE A 373 -16.25 15.76 -1.84
C PHE A 373 -16.18 14.57 -2.78
N GLN A 374 -15.85 13.38 -2.29
CA GLN A 374 -15.79 12.19 -3.14
C GLN A 374 -17.19 11.74 -3.59
N THR A 375 -18.22 11.89 -2.75
CA THR A 375 -19.61 11.65 -3.16
C THR A 375 -20.04 12.66 -4.23
N LEU A 376 -19.69 13.93 -4.06
CA LEU A 376 -20.00 14.98 -5.03
C LEU A 376 -19.26 14.76 -6.36
N HIS A 377 -17.98 14.42 -6.31
CA HIS A 377 -17.21 14.06 -7.50
C HIS A 377 -17.80 12.84 -8.21
N PHE A 378 -18.20 11.82 -7.45
CA PHE A 378 -18.88 10.63 -7.97
C PHE A 378 -20.19 10.99 -8.67
N ALA A 379 -21.03 11.81 -8.04
CA ALA A 379 -22.32 12.21 -8.59
C ALA A 379 -22.22 13.03 -9.89
N LEU A 380 -21.19 13.87 -10.02
CA LEU A 380 -21.03 14.76 -11.18
C LEU A 380 -20.31 14.11 -12.37
N ASN A 381 -19.60 13.01 -12.16
CA ASN A 381 -18.81 12.36 -13.22
C ASN A 381 -19.36 10.99 -13.65
N ASN A 382 -20.16 10.33 -12.81
CA ASN A 382 -20.82 9.07 -13.15
C ASN A 382 -22.29 9.34 -13.45
N HIS A 383 -22.56 9.68 -14.71
CA HIS A 383 -23.92 9.73 -15.25
C HIS A 383 -24.38 8.30 -15.59
N GLU A 384 -25.28 7.75 -14.77
CA GLU A 384 -26.32 6.85 -15.30
C GLU A 384 -27.54 7.69 -15.69
#